data_AF-A0A1F2P6M1-F1
#
_entry.id   AF-A0A1F2P6M1-F1
#
_cell.length_a   1.000
_cell.length_b   1.000
_cell.length_c   1.000
_cell.angle_alpha   90.00
_cell.angle_beta   90.00
_cell.angle_gamma   90.00
#
_symmetry.space_group_name_H-M   'P 1'
#
loop_
_entity.id
_entity.type
_entity.pdbx_description
1 polymer ?
#
loop_
_entity_poly.entity_id
_entity_poly.type
_entity_poly.pdbx_seq_one_letter_code
_entity_poly.pdbx_strand_id
1 'polypeptide(L)' 'MGKTGSVEWVQIKNRKGKVRLVPAGESKYKKPGPCQRYDSKGAVRRRMRRKKSSILGVKRH' A
#
# COMPACT_ATOMS: atom_id res chain seq x y z
N MET A 1 19.02 4.19 25.34
CA MET A 1 18.52 3.00 24.61
C MET A 1 17.12 3.32 24.10
N GLY A 2 17.04 4.08 23.00
CA GLY A 2 15.82 4.77 22.58
C GLY A 2 14.76 3.81 22.06
N LYS A 3 13.49 4.10 22.36
CA LYS A 3 12.32 3.35 21.87
C LYS A 3 12.44 3.13 20.36
N THR A 4 12.73 1.89 19.94
CA THR A 4 12.55 1.47 18.55
C THR A 4 11.07 1.68 18.25
N GLY A 5 10.75 2.72 17.49
CA GLY A 5 9.37 3.06 17.15
C GLY A 5 8.71 1.83 16.54
N SER A 6 7.72 1.29 17.24
CA SER A 6 6.95 0.14 16.77
C SER A 6 6.35 0.49 15.41
N VAL A 7 6.73 -0.25 14.37
CA VAL A 7 6.15 -0.07 13.03
C VAL A 7 4.74 -0.66 13.07
N GLU A 8 3.73 0.18 12.90
CA GLU A 8 2.36 -0.30 12.72
C GLU A 8 2.22 -1.06 11.40
N TRP A 9 1.81 -2.31 11.48
CA TRP A 9 1.62 -3.18 10.32
C TRP A 9 0.15 -3.26 9.92
N VAL A 10 -0.11 -3.04 8.63
CA VAL A 10 -1.44 -3.08 8.02
C VAL A 10 -1.55 -4.26 7.07
N GLN A 11 -2.65 -4.99 7.16
CA GLN A 11 -2.97 -6.09 6.26
C GLN A 11 -3.61 -5.59 4.97
N ILE A 12 -3.09 -6.06 3.83
CA ILE A 12 -3.60 -5.75 2.50
C ILE A 12 -3.96 -7.03 1.75
N LYS A 13 -5.18 -7.09 1.22
CA LYS A 13 -5.67 -8.16 0.36
C LYS A 13 -5.29 -7.91 -1.10
N ASN A 14 -4.74 -8.91 -1.78
CA ASN A 14 -4.48 -8.89 -3.22
C ASN A 14 -5.73 -9.34 -4.02
N ARG A 15 -5.67 -9.23 -5.35
CA ARG A 15 -6.80 -9.63 -6.22
C ARG A 15 -7.12 -11.13 -6.12
N LYS A 16 -6.13 -11.98 -5.80
CA LYS A 16 -6.28 -13.43 -5.62
C LYS A 16 -6.68 -13.83 -4.17
N GLY A 17 -7.03 -12.86 -3.32
CA GLY A 17 -7.46 -13.11 -1.95
C GLY A 17 -6.35 -13.30 -0.90
N LYS A 18 -5.08 -13.40 -1.30
CA LYS A 18 -3.95 -13.51 -0.35
C LYS A 18 -3.70 -12.18 0.36
N VAL A 19 -3.20 -12.26 1.60
CA VAL A 19 -2.89 -11.09 2.43
C VAL A 19 -1.39 -10.89 2.53
N ARG A 20 -0.95 -9.64 2.57
CA ARG A 20 0.42 -9.24 2.92
C ARG A 20 0.41 -8.15 3.99
N LEU A 21 1.44 -8.10 4.82
CA LEU A 21 1.67 -7.02 5.77
C LEU A 21 2.50 -5.92 5.10
N VAL A 22 2.13 -4.67 5.37
CA VAL A 22 2.91 -3.49 4.99
C VAL A 22 2.97 -2.48 6.12
N PRO A 23 4.01 -1.63 6.16
CA PRO A 23 4.00 -0.48 7.06
C PRO A 23 2.78 0.41 6.81
N ALA A 24 2.22 0.99 7.88
CA ALA A 24 1.02 1.83 7.80
C ALA A 24 1.17 2.99 6.79
N GLY A 25 2.36 3.61 6.72
CA GLY A 25 2.67 4.69 5.77
C GLY A 25 2.58 4.27 4.29
N GLU A 26 2.79 2.99 4.00
CA GLU A 26 2.71 2.44 2.64
C GLU A 26 1.34 1.88 2.29
N SER A 27 0.40 1.84 3.23
CA SER A 27 -0.87 1.13 3.07
C SER A 27 -1.79 1.74 2.01
N LYS A 28 -1.82 3.08 1.93
CA LYS A 28 -2.77 3.84 1.09
C LYS A 28 -2.44 3.82 -0.40
N TYR A 29 -1.15 3.69 -0.77
CA TYR A 29 -0.70 3.84 -2.15
C TYR A 29 0.22 2.71 -2.63
N LYS A 30 -0.01 2.24 -3.86
CA LYS A 30 0.88 1.32 -4.56
C LYS A 30 1.74 2.04 -5.59
N LYS A 31 2.88 1.45 -5.91
CA LYS A 31 3.69 1.86 -7.06
C LYS A 31 3.02 1.36 -8.35
N PRO A 32 2.93 2.20 -9.39
CA PRO A 32 2.43 1.76 -10.68
C PRO A 32 3.40 0.82 -11.39
N GLY A 33 2.86 -0.20 -12.06
CA GLY A 33 3.64 -1.02 -12.99
C GLY A 33 4.09 -0.19 -14.21
N PRO A 34 5.07 -0.67 -14.99
CA PRO A 34 5.65 0.08 -16.11
C PRO A 34 4.62 0.72 -17.04
N CYS A 35 3.64 -0.05 -17.52
CA CYS A 35 2.58 0.44 -18.41
C CYS A 35 1.50 1.29 -17.71
N GLN A 36 1.55 1.44 -16.38
CA GLN A 36 0.61 2.25 -15.59
C GLN A 36 1.22 3.56 -15.09
N ARG A 37 2.48 3.83 -15.47
CA ARG A 37 3.23 5.01 -15.04
C ARG A 37 2.81 6.28 -15.76
N TYR A 38 2.05 6.21 -16.84
CA TYR A 38 1.59 7.39 -17.57
C TYR A 38 0.06 7.52 -17.49
N ASP A 39 -0.44 8.75 -17.42
CA ASP A 39 -1.86 9.02 -17.59
C ASP A 39 -2.22 9.21 -19.08
N SER A 40 -3.50 9.44 -19.37
CA SER A 40 -3.98 9.65 -20.75
C SER A 40 -3.42 10.92 -21.41
N LYS A 41 -2.86 11.84 -20.62
CA LYS A 41 -2.20 13.06 -21.10
C LYS A 41 -0.67 12.91 -21.18
N GLY A 42 -0.14 11.72 -20.89
CA GLY A 42 1.30 11.42 -20.90
C GLY A 42 2.05 11.81 -19.62
N ALA A 43 1.38 12.27 -18.56
CA ALA A 43 2.04 12.67 -17.32
C ALA A 43 2.41 11.47 -16.42
N VAL A 44 3.55 11.57 -15.72
CA VAL A 44 4.07 10.47 -14.90
C VAL A 44 3.32 10.32 -13.58
N ARG A 45 2.66 9.19 -13.39
CA ARG A 45 2.08 8.71 -12.13
C ARG A 45 3.15 8.02 -11.29
N ARG A 46 3.52 8.60 -10.14
CA ARG A 46 4.47 7.99 -9.19
C ARG A 46 3.80 7.09 -8.14
N ARG A 47 2.52 7.30 -7.87
CA ARG A 47 1.72 6.57 -6.88
C ARG A 47 0.29 6.38 -7.38
N MET A 48 -0.29 5.22 -7.12
CA MET A 48 -1.71 4.94 -7.35
C MET A 48 -2.40 4.61 -6.03
N ARG A 49 -3.55 5.24 -5.77
CA ARG A 49 -4.38 4.97 -4.59
C ARG A 49 -4.87 3.52 -4.63
N ARG A 50 -4.75 2.80 -3.51
CA ARG A 50 -5.36 1.47 -3.38
C ARG A 50 -6.87 1.56 -3.18
N LYS A 51 -7.59 0.49 -3.52
CA LYS A 51 -9.04 0.40 -3.25
C LYS A 51 -9.25 0.27 -1.74
N LYS A 52 -10.20 1.03 -1.17
CA LYS A 52 -10.47 1.00 0.30
C LYS A 52 -10.75 -0.43 0.80
N SER A 53 -11.54 -1.21 0.06
CA SER A 53 -11.86 -2.61 0.39
C SER A 53 -10.67 -3.59 0.38
N SER A 54 -9.50 -3.16 -0.11
CA SER A 54 -8.29 -3.99 -0.08
C SER A 54 -7.45 -3.81 1.18
N ILE A 55 -7.73 -2.78 1.99
CA ILE A 55 -7.04 -2.49 3.24
C ILE A 55 -7.90 -3.09 4.36
N LEU A 56 -7.38 -4.13 5.02
CA LEU A 56 -8.11 -4.88 6.04
C LEU A 56 -7.97 -4.27 7.44
N GLY A 57 -6.98 -3.37 7.65
CA GLY A 57 -6.74 -2.69 8.91
C GLY A 57 -5.39 -3.00 9.54
N VAL A 58 -5.11 -2.41 10.71
CA VAL A 58 -3.89 -2.61 11.49
C VAL A 58 -3.98 -3.94 12.22
N LYS A 59 -2.97 -4.81 12.10
CA LYS A 59 -2.86 -6.00 12.97
C LYS A 59 -2.35 -5.53 14.32
N ARG A 60 -3.21 -5.49 15.33
CA ARG A 60 -2.78 -5.34 16.73
C ARG A 60 -2.29 -6.70 17.22
N HIS A 61 -1.14 -6.70 17.88
CA HIS A 61 -0.63 -7.86 18.60
C HIS A 61 -1.51 -8.14 19.82
#